data_AF-A0A2G2XAW5-F1
#
_entry.id   AF-A0A2G2XAW5-F1
#
_cell.length_a   1.000
_cell.length_b   1.000
_cell.length_c   1.000
_cell.angle_alpha   90.00
_cell.angle_beta   90.00
_cell.angle_gamma   90.00
#
_symmetry.space_group_name_H-M   'P 1'
#
loop_
_entity.id
_entity.type
_entity.pdbx_description
1 polymer ?
#
loop_
_entity_poly.entity_id
_entity_poly.type
_entity_poly.pdbx_seq_one_letter_code
_entity_poly.pdbx_strand_id
1 'polypeptide(L)'
;MRNIFLKNKMVMVPIKEMSDVFTVKKREREFSNGLWVRMKRGTYKGDLAQIVNGDDIRRRVTVKLIPRIDFRALVNQFDGIKIQKEEKFCPPARFWSATKATALGIPVTRQKDSVTGDYFDTVNGMKFLKFKDGLLYKSVSIRSIGYKGRVLRVDDDVVYLKPESEGLPQSVAIHSKDLC
;
A
#
# COMPACT_ATOMS: atom_id res chain seq x y z
N MET A 1 18.71 0.40 33.51
CA MET A 1 17.23 0.48 33.42
C MET A 1 16.70 1.34 34.57
N ARG A 2 16.11 2.51 34.31
CA ARG A 2 15.44 3.34 35.32
C ARG A 2 14.14 3.92 34.72
N ASN A 3 13.11 3.11 34.64
CA ASN A 3 11.77 3.49 34.13
C ASN A 3 10.72 3.55 35.25
N ILE A 4 11.14 3.78 36.49
CA ILE A 4 10.25 3.89 37.65
C ILE A 4 10.24 5.34 38.10
N PHE A 5 9.08 5.99 38.03
CA PHE A 5 8.90 7.37 38.45
C PHE A 5 8.57 7.41 39.95
N LEU A 6 9.57 7.62 40.81
CA LEU A 6 9.41 7.66 42.28
C LEU A 6 8.47 8.77 42.79
N LYS A 7 8.15 9.78 41.95
CA LYS A 7 7.16 10.81 42.29
C LYS A 7 5.72 10.29 42.26
N ASN A 8 5.44 9.19 41.55
CA ASN A 8 4.08 8.68 41.44
C ASN A 8 3.78 7.74 42.61
N LYS A 9 2.68 8.00 43.33
CA LYS A 9 2.20 7.12 44.40
C LYS A 9 1.65 5.83 43.79
N MET A 10 1.97 4.70 44.41
CA MET A 10 1.37 3.41 44.06
C MET A 10 -0.07 3.38 44.55
N VAL A 11 -1.01 2.95 43.69
CA VAL A 11 -2.44 2.87 44.00
C VAL A 11 -2.89 1.43 43.87
N MET A 12 -3.72 0.97 44.83
CA MET A 12 -4.28 -0.38 44.82
C MET A 12 -5.32 -0.50 43.70
N VAL A 13 -5.25 -1.57 42.92
CA VAL A 13 -6.27 -1.90 41.91
C VAL A 13 -7.46 -2.56 42.62
N PRO A 14 -8.71 -2.09 42.40
CA PRO A 14 -9.91 -2.73 42.94
C PRO A 14 -10.04 -4.19 42.48
N ILE A 15 -10.47 -5.09 43.39
CA ILE A 15 -10.55 -6.54 43.12
C ILE A 15 -11.44 -6.85 41.90
N LYS A 16 -12.53 -6.07 41.71
CA LYS A 16 -13.45 -6.24 40.58
C LYS A 16 -12.84 -5.90 39.21
N GLU A 17 -11.80 -5.08 39.17
CA GLU A 17 -11.14 -4.63 37.94
C GLU A 17 -9.91 -5.49 37.60
N MET A 18 -9.57 -6.46 38.45
CA MET A 18 -8.35 -7.24 38.32
C MET A 18 -8.33 -8.10 37.04
N SER A 19 -9.49 -8.60 36.59
CA SER A 19 -9.63 -9.32 35.32
C SER A 19 -9.50 -8.40 34.09
N ASP A 20 -9.90 -7.14 34.21
CA ASP A 20 -9.86 -6.18 33.10
C ASP A 20 -8.42 -5.78 32.76
N VAL A 21 -7.52 -5.80 33.75
CA VAL A 21 -6.07 -5.59 33.54
C VAL A 21 -5.47 -6.60 32.55
N PHE A 22 -5.99 -7.83 32.54
CA PHE A 22 -5.55 -8.89 31.64
C PHE A 22 -6.35 -8.96 30.35
N THR A 23 -7.37 -8.11 30.18
CA THR A 23 -8.24 -8.17 29.02
C THR A 23 -7.58 -7.54 27.80
N VAL A 24 -7.36 -8.37 26.78
CA VAL A 24 -6.87 -7.92 25.48
C VAL A 24 -8.08 -7.61 24.59
N LYS A 25 -8.21 -6.36 24.13
CA LYS A 25 -9.23 -6.00 23.16
C LYS A 25 -8.97 -6.75 21.85
N LYS A 26 -9.95 -7.54 21.41
CA LYS A 26 -9.92 -8.16 20.07
C LYS A 26 -9.91 -7.03 19.04
N ARG A 27 -8.85 -6.99 18.22
CA ARG A 27 -8.75 -5.99 17.17
C ARG A 27 -9.61 -6.44 16.00
N GLU A 28 -10.58 -5.63 15.64
CA GLU A 28 -11.35 -5.84 14.41
C GLU A 28 -10.42 -5.65 13.20
N ARG A 29 -10.68 -6.40 12.11
CA ARG A 29 -9.95 -6.19 10.86
C ARG A 29 -10.20 -4.77 10.38
N GLU A 30 -9.18 -3.93 10.43
CA GLU A 30 -9.29 -2.52 10.06
C GLU A 30 -9.42 -2.30 8.54
N PHE A 31 -9.52 -3.35 7.75
CA PHE A 31 -9.48 -3.29 6.30
C PHE A 31 -10.32 -4.41 5.69
N SER A 32 -11.23 -4.02 4.81
CA SER A 32 -11.95 -4.90 3.91
C SER A 32 -11.36 -4.81 2.50
N ASN A 33 -11.42 -5.92 1.78
CA ASN A 33 -10.99 -5.98 0.39
C ASN A 33 -11.92 -5.09 -0.46
N GLY A 34 -11.36 -4.40 -1.46
CA GLY A 34 -12.09 -3.49 -2.33
C GLY A 34 -12.13 -2.03 -1.86
N LEU A 35 -11.74 -1.73 -0.61
CA LEU A 35 -11.60 -0.36 -0.13
C LEU A 35 -10.48 0.38 -0.87
N TRP A 36 -10.68 1.68 -1.03
CA TRP A 36 -9.70 2.57 -1.61
C TRP A 36 -8.95 3.33 -0.51
N VAL A 37 -7.64 3.44 -0.70
CA VAL A 37 -6.72 4.05 0.22
C VAL A 37 -5.79 5.01 -0.48
N ARG A 38 -5.46 6.12 0.21
CA ARG A 38 -4.42 7.03 -0.25
C ARG A 38 -3.06 6.66 0.33
N MET A 39 -2.03 6.63 -0.50
CA MET A 39 -0.67 6.36 -0.07
C MET A 39 -0.05 7.57 0.65
N LYS A 40 0.56 7.33 1.81
CA LYS A 40 1.20 8.39 2.62
C LYS A 40 2.72 8.47 2.43
N ARG A 41 3.39 7.37 2.06
CA ARG A 41 4.85 7.26 2.05
C ARG A 41 5.37 6.50 0.82
N GLY A 42 6.59 6.82 0.40
CA GLY A 42 7.29 6.17 -0.70
C GLY A 42 7.11 6.86 -2.05
N THR A 43 7.48 6.17 -3.13
CA THR A 43 7.42 6.67 -4.52
C THR A 43 6.01 6.95 -5.02
N TYR A 44 5.01 6.35 -4.39
CA TYR A 44 3.60 6.47 -4.74
C TYR A 44 2.85 7.36 -3.74
N LYS A 45 3.54 8.26 -3.03
CA LYS A 45 2.90 9.17 -2.08
C LYS A 45 1.85 10.00 -2.81
N GLY A 46 0.68 10.15 -2.22
CA GLY A 46 -0.44 10.87 -2.84
C GLY A 46 -1.32 9.99 -3.71
N ASP A 47 -0.81 8.86 -4.21
CA ASP A 47 -1.54 8.00 -5.11
C ASP A 47 -2.71 7.27 -4.45
N LEU A 48 -3.76 7.07 -5.24
CA LEU A 48 -4.91 6.29 -4.88
C LEU A 48 -4.67 4.82 -5.23
N ALA A 49 -4.95 3.94 -4.28
CA ALA A 49 -4.74 2.50 -4.43
C ALA A 49 -5.93 1.73 -3.87
N GLN A 50 -6.22 0.56 -4.45
CA GLN A 50 -7.28 -0.31 -3.97
C GLN A 50 -6.70 -1.46 -3.15
N ILE A 51 -7.29 -1.76 -2.00
CA ILE A 51 -6.91 -2.91 -1.17
C ILE A 51 -7.44 -4.19 -1.84
N VAL A 52 -6.54 -5.12 -2.13
CA VAL A 52 -6.88 -6.44 -2.69
C VAL A 52 -6.94 -7.49 -1.58
N ASN A 53 -5.94 -7.47 -0.69
CA ASN A 53 -5.85 -8.43 0.40
C ASN A 53 -5.10 -7.81 1.59
N GLY A 54 -5.58 -8.07 2.81
CA GLY A 54 -4.94 -7.65 4.04
C GLY A 54 -4.37 -8.83 4.83
N ASP A 55 -3.10 -8.73 5.22
CA ASP A 55 -2.42 -9.62 6.15
C ASP A 55 -2.35 -8.94 7.53
N ASP A 56 -3.27 -9.33 8.42
CA ASP A 56 -3.37 -8.76 9.76
C ASP A 56 -2.21 -9.19 10.68
N ILE A 57 -1.66 -10.39 10.45
CA ILE A 57 -0.53 -10.93 11.22
C ILE A 57 0.71 -10.09 10.97
N ARG A 58 1.05 -9.84 9.69
CA ARG A 58 2.25 -9.08 9.33
C ARG A 58 2.04 -7.57 9.32
N ARG A 59 0.82 -7.09 9.59
CA ARG A 59 0.43 -5.66 9.50
C ARG A 59 0.70 -5.07 8.12
N ARG A 60 0.43 -5.85 7.07
CA ARG A 60 0.66 -5.47 5.67
C ARG A 60 -0.60 -5.63 4.84
N VAL A 61 -0.73 -4.82 3.81
CA VAL A 61 -1.84 -4.86 2.88
C VAL A 61 -1.29 -4.91 1.47
N THR A 62 -1.82 -5.80 0.65
CA THR A 62 -1.56 -5.83 -0.78
C THR A 62 -2.52 -4.89 -1.47
N VAL A 63 -1.96 -3.89 -2.13
CA VAL A 63 -2.71 -2.88 -2.85
C VAL A 63 -2.46 -2.97 -4.36
N LYS A 64 -3.45 -2.54 -5.12
CA LYS A 64 -3.41 -2.38 -6.58
C LYS A 64 -3.22 -0.90 -6.91
N LEU A 65 -2.21 -0.58 -7.72
CA LEU A 65 -1.84 0.79 -8.05
C LEU A 65 -1.29 0.92 -9.49
N ILE A 66 -1.28 2.14 -10.03
CA ILE A 66 -0.72 2.43 -11.36
C ILE A 66 0.82 2.51 -11.23
N PRO A 67 1.58 1.72 -11.98
CA PRO A 67 3.03 1.76 -11.88
C PRO A 67 3.62 3.08 -12.37
N ARG A 68 4.67 3.52 -11.69
CA ARG A 68 5.56 4.62 -12.09
C ARG A 68 6.94 4.02 -12.27
N ILE A 69 7.22 3.45 -13.45
CA ILE A 69 8.41 2.63 -13.71
C ILE A 69 9.09 3.04 -15.01
N ASP A 70 10.40 3.25 -14.92
CA ASP A 70 11.28 3.42 -16.07
C ASP A 70 11.92 2.10 -16.48
N PHE A 71 11.55 1.61 -17.66
CA PHE A 71 12.15 0.39 -18.22
C PHE A 71 13.67 0.51 -18.38
N ARG A 72 14.18 1.70 -18.76
CA ARG A 72 15.62 1.94 -18.91
C ARG A 72 16.35 1.84 -17.57
N ALA A 73 15.76 2.38 -16.50
CA ALA A 73 16.32 2.28 -15.16
C ALA A 73 16.33 0.82 -14.66
N LEU A 74 15.30 0.03 -15.02
CA LEU A 74 15.29 -1.40 -14.73
C LEU A 74 16.41 -2.14 -15.46
N VAL A 75 16.59 -1.92 -16.77
CA VAL A 75 17.67 -2.53 -17.55
C VAL A 75 19.04 -2.17 -16.96
N ASN A 76 19.30 -0.90 -16.68
CA ASN A 76 20.57 -0.46 -16.08
C ASN A 76 20.81 -1.11 -14.69
N GLN A 77 19.74 -1.32 -13.91
CA GLN A 77 19.83 -2.01 -12.64
C GLN A 77 20.21 -3.49 -12.82
N PHE A 78 19.76 -4.14 -13.90
CA PHE A 78 20.13 -5.52 -14.23
C PHE A 78 21.56 -5.62 -14.77
N ASP A 79 21.97 -4.68 -15.63
CA ASP A 79 23.32 -4.62 -16.20
C ASP A 79 24.39 -4.16 -15.20
N GLY A 80 24.00 -3.85 -13.96
CA GLY A 80 24.91 -3.42 -12.90
C GLY A 80 25.50 -2.02 -13.11
N ILE A 81 24.99 -1.28 -14.09
CA ILE A 81 25.43 0.08 -14.42
C ILE A 81 24.85 1.04 -13.37
N LYS A 82 25.68 1.45 -12.41
CA LYS A 82 25.31 2.41 -11.37
C LYS A 82 25.29 3.82 -11.92
N ILE A 83 24.18 4.22 -12.53
CA ILE A 83 23.92 5.63 -12.82
C ILE A 83 23.61 6.33 -11.49
N GLN A 84 24.24 7.48 -11.22
CA GLN A 84 23.91 8.30 -10.06
C GLN A 84 22.43 8.64 -10.13
N LYS A 85 21.66 8.09 -9.19
CA LYS A 85 20.22 8.21 -9.17
C LYS A 85 19.89 9.63 -8.76
N GLU A 86 19.42 10.46 -9.69
CA GLU A 86 18.82 11.74 -9.33
C GLU A 86 17.70 11.47 -8.32
N GLU A 87 17.78 12.10 -7.15
CA GLU A 87 17.04 11.68 -5.95
C GLU A 87 15.52 11.75 -6.06
N LYS A 88 14.94 12.31 -7.14
CA LYS A 88 13.51 12.57 -7.26
C LYS A 88 12.93 12.40 -8.67
N PHE A 89 13.50 11.53 -9.50
CA PHE A 89 12.83 11.18 -10.76
C PHE A 89 11.66 10.23 -10.49
N CYS A 90 10.45 10.78 -10.35
CA CYS A 90 9.21 10.03 -10.32
C CYS A 90 8.64 9.97 -11.74
N PRO A 91 8.82 8.87 -12.48
CA PRO A 91 8.30 8.76 -13.83
C PRO A 91 6.77 8.92 -13.88
N PRO A 92 6.23 9.33 -15.04
CA PRO A 92 4.79 9.46 -15.21
C PRO A 92 4.09 8.11 -14.97
N ALA A 93 2.88 8.17 -14.40
CA ALA A 93 2.06 7.00 -14.17
C ALA A 93 1.70 6.35 -15.51
N ARG A 94 2.09 5.08 -15.69
CA ARG A 94 1.84 4.33 -16.93
C ARG A 94 1.62 2.86 -16.63
N PHE A 95 0.68 2.25 -17.35
CA PHE A 95 0.48 0.80 -17.28
C PHE A 95 1.73 0.02 -17.70
N TRP A 96 1.96 -1.08 -17.00
CA TRP A 96 3.02 -2.03 -17.30
C TRP A 96 2.67 -2.84 -18.57
N SER A 97 3.66 -3.10 -19.41
CA SER A 97 3.54 -3.98 -20.58
C SER A 97 4.65 -5.02 -20.54
N ALA A 98 4.26 -6.29 -20.40
CA ALA A 98 5.19 -7.41 -20.39
C ALA A 98 5.94 -7.53 -21.72
N THR A 99 5.24 -7.39 -22.85
CA THR A 99 5.84 -7.44 -24.20
C THR A 99 6.96 -6.41 -24.36
N LYS A 100 6.74 -5.18 -23.88
CA LYS A 100 7.73 -4.11 -23.93
C LYS A 100 8.94 -4.40 -23.03
N ALA A 101 8.71 -4.99 -21.86
CA ALA A 101 9.79 -5.38 -20.95
C ALA A 101 10.67 -6.48 -21.56
N THR A 102 10.04 -7.52 -22.12
CA THR A 102 10.76 -8.63 -22.77
C THR A 102 11.55 -8.16 -23.99
N ALA A 103 11.00 -7.25 -24.80
CA ALA A 103 11.71 -6.66 -25.94
C ALA A 103 12.96 -5.86 -25.52
N LEU A 104 12.99 -5.35 -24.28
CA LEU A 104 14.13 -4.65 -23.70
C LEU A 104 15.08 -5.58 -22.92
N GLY A 105 14.89 -6.91 -23.01
CA GLY A 105 15.73 -7.89 -22.32
C GLY A 105 15.43 -8.06 -20.83
N ILE A 106 14.33 -7.49 -20.32
CA ILE A 106 13.94 -7.67 -18.92
C ILE A 106 13.28 -9.03 -18.75
N PRO A 107 13.79 -9.92 -17.87
CA PRO A 107 13.17 -11.22 -17.65
C PRO A 107 11.83 -11.06 -16.93
N VAL A 108 10.76 -11.55 -17.55
CA VAL A 108 9.41 -11.57 -16.97
C VAL A 108 8.96 -13.02 -16.79
N THR A 109 8.68 -13.40 -15.55
CA THR A 109 8.16 -14.73 -15.21
C THR A 109 6.71 -14.63 -14.76
N ARG A 110 5.82 -15.38 -15.38
CA ARG A 110 4.43 -15.48 -14.94
C ARG A 110 4.30 -16.56 -13.87
N GLN A 111 3.80 -16.18 -12.69
CA GLN A 111 3.62 -17.08 -11.56
C GLN A 111 2.21 -17.00 -10.99
N LYS A 112 1.66 -18.15 -10.57
CA LYS A 112 0.38 -18.20 -9.85
C LYS A 112 0.62 -17.82 -8.39
N ASP A 113 -0.17 -16.87 -7.89
CA ASP A 113 -0.12 -16.52 -6.49
C ASP A 113 -0.90 -17.54 -5.66
N SER A 114 -0.27 -18.07 -4.62
CA SER A 114 -0.90 -19.04 -3.72
C SER A 114 -2.10 -18.43 -2.98
N VAL A 115 -2.02 -17.13 -2.68
CA VAL A 115 -3.03 -16.44 -1.85
C VAL A 115 -4.25 -16.00 -2.66
N THR A 116 -4.03 -15.34 -3.80
CA THR A 116 -5.15 -14.82 -4.63
C THR A 116 -5.62 -15.84 -5.67
N GLY A 117 -4.84 -16.87 -5.99
CA GLY A 117 -5.14 -17.83 -7.05
C GLY A 117 -4.95 -17.27 -8.47
N ASP A 118 -4.70 -15.96 -8.58
CA ASP A 118 -4.47 -15.24 -9.82
C ASP A 118 -3.05 -15.44 -10.37
N TYR A 119 -2.90 -15.28 -11.68
CA TYR A 119 -1.61 -15.22 -12.35
C TYR A 119 -1.06 -13.80 -12.34
N PHE A 120 0.22 -13.67 -12.02
CA PHE A 120 0.92 -12.41 -12.01
C PHE A 120 2.25 -12.50 -12.75
N ASP A 121 2.60 -11.40 -13.41
CA ASP A 121 3.89 -11.22 -14.05
C ASP A 121 4.87 -10.64 -13.02
N THR A 122 5.99 -11.33 -12.81
CA THR A 122 7.06 -10.89 -11.92
C THR A 122 8.28 -10.53 -12.74
N VAL A 123 8.88 -9.39 -12.42
CA VAL A 123 10.09 -8.92 -13.09
C VAL A 123 11.30 -9.49 -12.34
N ASN A 124 12.13 -10.27 -13.03
CA ASN A 124 13.36 -10.88 -12.50
C ASN A 124 13.16 -11.68 -11.18
N GLY A 125 12.03 -12.38 -11.03
CA GLY A 125 11.67 -13.08 -9.79
C GLY A 125 11.48 -12.16 -8.56
N MET A 126 11.52 -10.84 -8.75
CA MET A 126 11.34 -9.86 -7.70
C MET A 126 9.86 -9.77 -7.30
N LYS A 127 9.52 -10.33 -6.14
CA LYS A 127 8.14 -10.35 -5.62
C LYS A 127 7.53 -8.95 -5.39
N PHE A 128 8.34 -7.89 -5.34
CA PHE A 128 7.85 -6.52 -5.15
C PHE A 128 7.46 -5.81 -6.46
N LEU A 129 7.84 -6.34 -7.62
CA LEU A 129 7.43 -5.89 -8.95
C LEU A 129 6.52 -6.95 -9.57
N LYS A 130 5.31 -7.02 -9.02
CA LYS A 130 4.29 -8.01 -9.39
C LYS A 130 3.16 -7.30 -10.12
N PHE A 131 2.88 -7.70 -11.35
CA PHE A 131 1.92 -7.04 -12.22
C PHE A 131 0.78 -7.96 -12.64
N LYS A 132 -0.40 -7.39 -12.79
CA LYS A 132 -1.56 -8.05 -13.42
C LYS A 132 -2.35 -6.99 -14.16
N ASP A 133 -2.72 -7.27 -15.41
CA ASP A 133 -3.45 -6.35 -16.29
C ASP A 133 -2.79 -4.96 -16.40
N GLY A 134 -1.46 -4.92 -16.38
CA GLY A 134 -0.67 -3.68 -16.42
C GLY A 134 -0.63 -2.87 -15.11
N LEU A 135 -1.30 -3.34 -14.06
CA LEU A 135 -1.34 -2.69 -12.74
C LEU A 135 -0.34 -3.34 -11.79
N LEU A 136 0.25 -2.54 -10.90
CA LEU A 136 1.21 -3.01 -9.91
C LEU A 136 0.49 -3.47 -8.65
N TYR A 137 0.85 -4.66 -8.19
CA TYR A 137 0.40 -5.25 -6.94
C TYR A 137 1.54 -5.19 -5.94
N LYS A 138 1.37 -4.37 -4.91
CA LYS A 138 2.43 -4.09 -3.94
C LYS A 138 1.96 -4.35 -2.52
N SER A 139 2.75 -5.11 -1.78
CA SER A 139 2.56 -5.25 -0.33
C SER A 139 3.12 -4.01 0.37
N VAL A 140 2.28 -3.26 1.07
CA VAL A 140 2.64 -2.06 1.83
C VAL A 140 2.27 -2.22 3.31
N SER A 141 2.89 -1.43 4.18
CA SER A 141 2.52 -1.44 5.61
C SER A 141 1.20 -0.69 5.82
N ILE A 142 0.40 -1.11 6.79
CA ILE A 142 -0.80 -0.37 7.21
C ILE A 142 -0.44 1.07 7.65
N ARG A 143 0.77 1.29 8.17
CA ARG A 143 1.23 2.65 8.57
C ARG A 143 1.54 3.56 7.38
N SER A 144 1.78 2.99 6.20
CA SER A 144 2.07 3.75 4.97
C SER A 144 0.81 4.12 4.17
N ILE A 145 -0.37 3.67 4.61
CA ILE A 145 -1.66 4.01 3.99
C ILE A 145 -2.43 5.02 4.85
N GLY A 146 -3.21 5.85 4.17
CA GLY A 146 -3.95 6.95 4.73
C GLY A 146 -5.45 6.72 4.70
N TYR A 147 -6.18 7.79 4.37
CA TYR A 147 -7.62 7.83 4.25
C TYR A 147 -8.18 6.56 3.62
N LYS A 148 -9.24 6.02 4.21
CA LYS A 148 -9.94 4.82 3.76
C LYS A 148 -11.35 5.21 3.36
N GLY A 149 -11.79 4.73 2.20
CA GLY A 149 -13.15 4.97 1.75
C GLY A 149 -13.56 4.07 0.60
N ARG A 150 -14.84 4.16 0.25
CA ARG A 150 -15.38 3.53 -0.97
C ARG A 150 -15.49 4.58 -2.07
N VAL A 151 -15.11 4.22 -3.29
CA VAL A 151 -15.38 5.08 -4.45
C VAL A 151 -16.88 5.09 -4.69
N LEU A 152 -17.47 6.29 -4.70
CA LEU A 152 -18.87 6.52 -5.03
C LEU A 152 -19.04 6.72 -6.54
N ARG A 153 -18.22 7.61 -7.12
CA ARG A 153 -18.16 7.84 -8.56
C ARG A 153 -16.76 8.30 -8.97
N VAL A 154 -16.48 8.12 -10.26
CA VAL A 154 -15.31 8.67 -10.94
C VAL A 154 -15.85 9.54 -12.06
N ASP A 155 -15.60 10.84 -12.00
CA ASP A 155 -15.88 11.77 -13.09
C ASP A 155 -14.52 12.24 -13.62
N ASP A 156 -14.22 12.03 -14.90
CA ASP A 156 -12.96 12.42 -15.57
C ASP A 156 -11.70 12.35 -14.67
N ASP A 157 -11.37 13.47 -14.05
CA ASP A 157 -10.18 13.70 -13.24
C ASP A 157 -10.40 13.62 -11.72
N VAL A 158 -11.62 13.36 -11.26
CA VAL A 158 -12.04 13.44 -9.86
C VAL A 158 -12.61 12.11 -9.39
N VAL A 159 -11.98 11.55 -8.37
CA VAL A 159 -12.50 10.38 -7.66
C VAL A 159 -13.22 10.84 -6.40
N TYR A 160 -14.52 10.52 -6.31
CA TYR A 160 -15.32 10.80 -5.12
C TYR A 160 -15.29 9.60 -4.19
N LEU A 161 -14.76 9.79 -2.98
CA LEU A 161 -14.69 8.75 -1.96
C LEU A 161 -15.66 9.03 -0.81
N LYS A 162 -16.48 8.05 -0.44
CA LYS A 162 -17.21 8.06 0.83
C LYS A 162 -16.29 7.57 1.95
N PRO A 163 -16.02 8.37 2.99
CA PRO A 163 -15.28 7.92 4.16
C PRO A 163 -16.08 6.88 4.95
N GLU A 164 -15.38 5.97 5.60
CA GLU A 164 -16.01 4.94 6.45
C GLU A 164 -16.20 5.40 7.91
N SER A 165 -15.55 6.49 8.35
CA SER A 165 -15.65 6.98 9.74
C SER A 165 -16.75 8.02 9.92
N GLU A 166 -17.51 7.90 11.02
CA GLU A 166 -18.50 8.89 11.44
C GLU A 166 -17.84 10.24 11.76
N GLY A 167 -18.36 11.33 11.18
CA GLY A 167 -17.86 12.70 11.39
C GLY A 167 -17.05 13.31 10.24
N LEU A 168 -16.83 12.59 9.14
CA LEU A 168 -16.24 13.14 7.90
C LEU A 168 -17.33 13.55 6.89
N PRO A 169 -17.06 14.48 5.96
CA PRO A 169 -18.01 14.89 4.93
C PRO A 169 -18.46 13.69 4.09
N GLN A 170 -19.70 13.75 3.61
CA GLN A 170 -20.39 12.67 2.90
C GLN A 170 -19.64 12.16 1.66
N SER A 171 -18.81 13.02 1.05
CA SER A 171 -17.89 12.66 -0.04
C SER A 171 -16.64 13.54 0.00
N VAL A 172 -15.47 12.95 -0.23
CA VAL A 172 -14.21 13.64 -0.49
C VAL A 172 -13.87 13.51 -1.97
N ALA A 173 -13.72 14.64 -2.66
CA ALA A 173 -13.23 14.69 -4.03
C ALA A 173 -11.69 14.70 -4.02
N ILE A 174 -11.07 13.79 -4.79
CA ILE A 174 -9.63 13.78 -5.01
C ILE A 174 -9.38 14.06 -6.48
N HIS A 175 -8.70 15.17 -6.78
CA HIS A 175 -8.37 15.54 -8.15
C HIS A 175 -7.09 14.84 -8.62
N SER A 176 -7.04 14.50 -9.91
CA SER A 176 -5.84 14.01 -10.63
C SER A 176 -4.60 14.89 -10.45
N LYS A 177 -4.76 16.20 -10.22
CA LYS A 177 -3.67 17.15 -9.95
C LYS A 177 -3.09 17.01 -8.53
N ASP A 178 -3.87 16.46 -7.60
CA ASP A 178 -3.45 16.17 -6.22
C ASP A 178 -2.78 14.78 -6.08
N LEU A 179 -2.67 14.04 -7.19
CA LEU A 179 -2.00 12.75 -7.31
C LEU A 179 -0.50 12.91 -7.70
N CYS A 180 0.11 14.04 -7.36
CA CYS A 180 1.52 14.36 -7.65
C CYS A 180 2.42 14.31 -6.41
#